data_AF-A0A954N8K2-F1
#
_entry.id   AF-A0A954N8K2-F1
#
_cell.length_a   1.000
_cell.length_b   1.000
_cell.length_c   1.000
_cell.angle_alpha   90.00
_cell.angle_beta   90.00
_cell.angle_gamma   90.00
#
_symmetry.space_group_name_H-M   'P 1'
#
loop_
_entity.id
_entity.type
_entity.pdbx_description
1 polymer ?
#
loop_
_entity_poly.entity_id
_entity_poly.type
_entity_poly.pdbx_seq_one_letter_code
_entity_poly.pdbx_strand_id
1 'polypeptide(L)' 'GFVADQDNQVVVIRDTEGLNVVLPRGQIEEMAANPKSVMPEGILDPLTDRQIQHLFAYLRSTQPLAN' A
#
# COMPACT_ATOMS: atom_id res chain seq x y z
N GLY A 1 -9.43 -3.13 2.16
CA GLY A 1 -8.58 -1.94 2.31
C GLY A 1 -7.31 -2.19 3.12
N PHE A 2 -6.39 -1.22 3.10
CA PHE A 2 -5.13 -1.19 3.86
C PHE A 2 -5.00 0.14 4.61
N VAL A 3 -4.21 0.19 5.68
CA VAL A 3 -3.97 1.44 6.43
C VAL A 3 -3.11 2.37 5.56
N ALA A 4 -3.66 3.52 5.21
CA ALA A 4 -2.97 4.54 4.43
C ALA A 4 -2.23 5.55 5.31
N ASP A 5 -2.83 5.89 6.45
CA ASP A 5 -2.25 6.79 7.45
C ASP A 5 -2.90 6.55 8.82
N GLN A 6 -2.20 6.90 9.90
CA GLN A 6 -2.74 6.81 11.26
C GLN A 6 -2.12 7.87 12.18
N ASP A 7 -2.95 8.50 13.01
CA ASP A 7 -2.50 9.41 14.07
C ASP A 7 -3.11 9.02 15.43
N ASN A 8 -3.00 9.92 16.42
CA ASN A 8 -3.49 9.62 17.77
C ASN A 8 -5.01 9.68 17.91
N GLN A 9 -5.73 10.23 16.93
CA GLN A 9 -7.17 10.46 16.96
C GLN A 9 -7.92 9.74 15.84
N VAL A 10 -7.30 9.50 14.69
CA VAL A 10 -7.92 8.91 13.51
C VAL A 10 -7.03 7.84 12.85
N VAL A 11 -7.68 6.91 12.18
CA VAL A 11 -7.06 5.91 11.30
C VAL A 11 -7.68 6.05 9.92
N VAL A 12 -6.83 6.18 8.89
CA VAL A 12 -7.26 6.27 7.50
C VAL A 12 -7.06 4.93 6.81
N ILE A 13 -8.15 4.33 6.36
CA ILE A 13 -8.13 3.09 5.58
C ILE A 13 -8.37 3.43 4.12
N ARG A 14 -7.49 2.97 3.23
CA ARG A 14 -7.73 3.00 1.78
C ARG A 14 -8.37 1.69 1.34
N ASP A 15 -9.55 1.77 0.75
CA ASP A 15 -10.24 0.58 0.25
C ASP A 15 -9.62 0.06 -1.06
N THR A 16 -10.03 -1.12 -1.52
CA THR A 16 -9.58 -1.73 -2.78
C THR A 16 -9.90 -0.85 -3.99
N GLU A 17 -10.95 -0.03 -3.91
CA GLU A 17 -11.34 0.96 -4.91
C GLU A 17 -10.53 2.27 -4.83
N GLY A 18 -9.56 2.37 -3.90
CA GLY A 18 -8.72 3.56 -3.72
C GLY A 18 -9.36 4.69 -2.89
N LEU A 19 -10.60 4.51 -2.43
CA LEU A 19 -11.30 5.46 -1.56
C LEU A 19 -10.70 5.47 -0.15
N ASN A 20 -10.50 6.66 0.42
CA ASN A 20 -10.04 6.82 1.79
C ASN A 20 -11.25 6.92 2.75
N VAL A 21 -11.28 6.05 3.75
CA VAL A 21 -12.25 6.04 4.85
C VAL A 21 -11.53 6.46 6.12
N VAL A 22 -12.02 7.51 6.77
CA VAL A 22 -11.47 8.04 8.02
C VAL A 22 -12.29 7.50 9.19
N LEU A 23 -11.64 6.78 10.09
CA LEU A 23 -12.26 6.19 11.27
C LEU A 23 -11.68 6.83 12.54
N PRO A 24 -12.52 7.39 13.45
CA PRO A 24 -12.04 7.84 14.75
C PRO A 24 -11.49 6.67 15.56
N ARG A 25 -10.29 6.84 16.13
CA ARG A 25 -9.60 5.77 16.86
C ARG A 25 -10.36 5.30 18.10
N GLY A 26 -11.15 6.17 18.72
CA GLY A 26 -12.03 5.81 19.84
C GLY A 26 -13.22 4.93 19.47
N GLN A 27 -13.51 4.73 18.18
CA GLN A 27 -14.56 3.82 17.69
C GLN A 27 -13.99 2.47 17.22
N ILE A 28 -12.68 2.26 17.32
CA ILE A 28 -12.04 1.01 16.92
C ILE A 28 -12.00 0.07 18.13
N GLU A 29 -12.75 -1.03 18.05
CA GLU A 29 -12.80 -2.03 19.13
C GLU A 29 -11.50 -2.85 19.21
N GLU A 30 -10.92 -3.23 18.06
CA GLU A 30 -9.71 -4.04 17.98
C GLU A 30 -8.85 -3.64 16.78
N MET A 31 -7.53 -3.56 16.99
CA MET A 31 -6.53 -3.40 15.93
C MET A 31 -5.53 -4.55 15.98
N ALA A 32 -5.58 -5.44 14.99
CA ALA A 32 -4.64 -6.54 14.84
C ALA A 32 -3.94 -6.46 13.47
N ALA A 33 -2.64 -6.77 13.46
CA ALA A 33 -1.90 -6.87 12.22
C ALA A 33 -2.34 -8.14 11.47
N ASN A 34 -2.76 -7.99 10.21
CA ASN A 34 -3.02 -9.14 9.36
C ASN A 34 -1.68 -9.71 8.86
N PRO A 35 -1.33 -10.97 9.17
CA PRO A 35 -0.08 -11.57 8.69
C PRO A 35 -0.10 -11.85 7.18
N LYS A 36 -1.27 -11.82 6.54
CA LYS A 36 -1.42 -12.04 5.11
C LYS A 36 -1.13 -10.75 4.33
N SER A 37 -0.15 -10.80 3.43
CA SER A 37 0.16 -9.70 2.53
C SER A 37 -1.02 -9.41 1.60
N VAL A 38 -1.28 -8.12 1.38
CA VAL A 38 -2.25 -7.65 0.38
C VAL A 38 -1.66 -7.72 -1.03
N MET A 39 -0.33 -7.80 -1.16
CA MET A 39 0.32 -7.95 -2.44
C MET A 39 -0.01 -9.33 -3.03
N PRO A 40 -0.55 -9.40 -4.26
CA PRO A 40 -0.71 -10.67 -4.94
C PRO A 40 0.64 -11.37 -5.11
N GLU A 41 0.61 -12.70 -5.04
CA GLU A 41 1.78 -13.53 -5.39
C GLU A 41 1.91 -13.64 -6.91
N GLY A 42 3.11 -13.91 -7.39
CA GLY A 42 3.35 -14.21 -8.81
C GLY A 42 3.17 -13.06 -9.80
N ILE A 43 3.07 -11.81 -9.33
CA ILE A 43 2.93 -10.62 -10.22
C ILE A 43 4.10 -10.51 -11.21
N LEU A 44 5.27 -11.01 -10.82
CA LEU A 44 6.49 -10.97 -11.63
C LEU A 44 6.65 -12.19 -12.55
N ASP A 45 5.89 -13.26 -12.35
CA ASP A 45 5.99 -14.51 -13.13
C ASP A 45 5.81 -14.33 -14.64
N PRO A 46 4.92 -13.45 -15.15
CA PRO A 46 4.79 -13.23 -16.59
C PRO A 46 5.88 -12.31 -17.17
N LEU A 47 6.75 -11.73 -16.34
CA LEU A 47 7.76 -10.77 -16.78
C LEU A 47 9.09 -11.46 -17.06
N THR A 48 9.73 -11.10 -18.17
CA THR A 48 11.13 -11.46 -18.43
C THR A 48 12.07 -10.66 -17.53
N ASP A 49 13.29 -11.17 -17.29
CA ASP A 49 14.32 -10.48 -16.49
C ASP A 49 14.57 -9.03 -16.95
N ARG A 50 14.49 -8.78 -18.27
CA ARG A 50 14.66 -7.44 -18.83
C ARG A 50 13.48 -6.53 -18.51
N GLN A 51 12.26 -7.04 -18.50
CA GLN A 51 11.07 -6.28 -18.11
C GLN A 51 11.05 -5.98 -16.61
N ILE A 52 11.55 -6.90 -15.78
CA ILE A 52 11.74 -6.66 -14.34
C ILE A 52 12.72 -5.50 -14.13
N GLN A 53 13.86 -5.50 -14.84
CA GLN A 53 14.82 -4.38 -14.78
C GLN A 53 14.19 -3.04 -15.21
N HIS A 54 13.40 -3.05 -16.30
CA HIS A 54 12.69 -1.86 -16.75
C HIS A 54 11.64 -1.38 -15.75
N LEU A 55 10.93 -2.28 -15.07
CA LEU A 55 9.97 -1.94 -14.02
C LEU A 55 10.66 -1.21 -12.86
N PHE A 56 11.78 -1.74 -12.36
CA PHE A 56 12.54 -1.07 -11.30
C PHE A 56 13.11 0.28 -11.75
N ALA A 57 13.58 0.39 -12.99
CA ALA A 57 14.02 1.66 -13.56
C ALA A 57 12.87 2.69 -13.61
N TYR A 58 11.67 2.25 -14.00
CA TYR A 58 10.47 3.08 -14.03
C TYR A 58 10.04 3.53 -12.63
N LEU A 59 9.95 2.62 -11.66
CA LEU A 59 9.58 2.95 -10.27
C LEU A 59 10.55 3.93 -9.61
N ARG A 60 11.85 3.82 -9.91
CA ARG A 60 12.86 4.79 -9.44
C ARG A 60 12.71 6.16 -10.10
N SER A 61 12.26 6.21 -11.35
CA SER A 61 12.11 7.46 -12.11
C SER A 61 10.90 8.29 -11.68
N THR A 62 9.87 7.66 -11.12
CA THR A 62 8.62 8.32 -10.72
C THR A 62 8.62 8.79 -9.27
N GLN A 63 9.68 8.53 -8.50
CA GLN A 63 9.90 9.22 -7.24
C GLN A 63 10.49 10.61 -7.52
N PRO A 64 9.84 11.71 -7.08
CA PRO A 64 10.55 12.97 -7.04
C PRO A 64 11.69 12.78 -6.06
N LEU A 65 12.92 12.90 -6.55
CA LEU A 65 14.06 13.23 -5.70
C LEU A 65 13.69 14.60 -5.12
N ALA A 66 13.08 14.61 -3.93
CA ALA A 66 12.90 15.83 -3.15
C ALA A 66 14.31 16.35 -2.87
N ASN A 67 14.73 17.34 -3.67
CA ASN A 67 15.87 18.20 -3.37
C ASN A 67 15.46 19.20 -2.28
#